data_AF-A0AAW2QA44-F1
#
_entry.id   AF-A0AAW2QA44-F1
#
_cell.length_a   1.000
_cell.length_b   1.000
_cell.length_c   1.000
_cell.angle_alpha   90.00
_cell.angle_beta   90.00
_cell.angle_gamma   90.00
#
_symmetry.space_group_name_H-M   'P 1'
#
loop_
_entity.id
_entity.type
_entity.pdbx_description
1 polymer ?
#
loop_
_entity_poly.entity_id
_entity_poly.type
_entity_poly.pdbx_seq_one_letter_code
_entity_poly.pdbx_strand_id
1 'polypeptide(L)'
;MDKVSRSGVLRSIKLSFVGHSIGNIILRTALTESIMEPYLRFLHTYLSVSGPHLGYLYSSNSIFNGGLWLLKKFKGTQCIHQLTFTDDPDLQNTFLYKLSKERTLENFRNIILLSSPQDGYVPYHSARMDMCTAASADYSKKGKVFLEMLNDLMDQIRAPSSEHRVFMRCDVNFDVSMQGRNLNTIIGRAAHIEFLETDIFAKFLMWSFPDLFR
;
A
#
# COMPACT_ATOMS: atom_id res chain seq x y z
N MET A 1 16.13 47.39 -18.10
CA MET A 1 16.15 46.35 -17.05
C MET A 1 15.01 45.40 -17.35
N ASP A 2 15.27 44.40 -18.18
CA ASP A 2 14.24 43.46 -18.64
C ASP A 2 13.98 42.41 -17.57
N LYS A 3 12.72 42.38 -17.11
CA LYS A 3 12.18 41.29 -16.29
C LYS A 3 12.14 40.04 -17.17
N VAL A 4 13.14 39.17 -16.98
CA VAL A 4 13.14 37.82 -17.54
C VAL A 4 11.94 37.06 -16.98
N SER A 5 10.90 36.90 -17.81
CA SER A 5 9.84 35.92 -17.61
C SER A 5 10.47 34.53 -17.69
N ARG A 6 10.79 33.93 -16.54
CA ARG A 6 11.15 32.51 -16.47
C ARG A 6 9.89 31.65 -16.62
N SER A 7 9.25 31.67 -17.78
CA SER A 7 8.30 30.62 -18.17
C SER A 7 9.09 29.46 -18.78
N GLY A 8 9.77 28.70 -17.93
CA GLY A 8 10.32 27.41 -18.34
C GLY A 8 9.14 26.45 -18.54
N VAL A 9 8.95 25.93 -19.76
CA VAL A 9 8.07 24.78 -19.96
C VAL A 9 8.70 23.62 -19.19
N LEU A 10 8.11 23.24 -18.05
CA LEU A 10 8.50 22.09 -17.24
C LEU A 10 8.22 20.80 -18.03
N ARG A 11 9.04 20.51 -19.05
CA ARG A 11 8.83 19.39 -19.99
C ARG A 11 9.10 18.01 -19.37
N SER A 12 9.50 17.89 -18.10
CA SER A 12 9.79 16.59 -17.49
C SER A 12 9.66 16.54 -15.96
N ILE A 13 8.54 17.01 -15.38
CA ILE A 13 8.27 16.69 -13.97
C ILE A 13 7.79 15.25 -13.88
N LYS A 14 8.47 14.45 -13.07
CA LYS A 14 8.06 13.12 -12.64
C LYS A 14 7.90 13.12 -11.13
N LEU A 15 6.69 12.84 -10.66
CA LEU A 15 6.37 12.72 -9.24
C LEU A 15 6.31 11.24 -8.90
N SER A 16 7.30 10.80 -8.12
CA SER A 16 7.39 9.44 -7.62
C SER A 16 7.20 9.45 -6.11
N PHE A 17 6.48 8.44 -5.63
CA PHE A 17 6.12 8.33 -4.23
C PHE A 17 6.47 6.96 -3.68
N VAL A 18 6.94 6.96 -2.44
CA VAL A 18 7.20 5.75 -1.66
C VAL A 18 6.33 5.80 -0.42
N GLY A 19 5.44 4.82 -0.26
CA GLY A 19 4.64 4.66 0.94
C GLY A 19 5.11 3.44 1.73
N HIS A 20 5.28 3.58 3.03
CA HIS A 20 5.51 2.45 3.95
C HIS A 20 4.31 2.28 4.87
N SER A 21 3.84 1.05 5.05
CA SER A 21 2.76 0.74 6.00
C SER A 21 1.53 1.63 5.73
N ILE A 22 0.96 2.23 6.77
CA ILE A 22 -0.18 3.18 6.67
C ILE A 22 0.11 4.40 5.79
N GLY A 23 1.38 4.77 5.58
CA GLY A 23 1.77 5.84 4.66
C GLY A 23 1.24 5.64 3.24
N ASN A 24 1.03 4.38 2.83
CA ASN A 24 0.37 4.04 1.56
C ASN A 24 -1.09 4.50 1.50
N ILE A 25 -1.82 4.35 2.60
CA ILE A 25 -3.22 4.78 2.69
C ILE A 25 -3.29 6.30 2.73
N ILE A 26 -2.45 6.94 3.56
CA ILE A 26 -2.34 8.41 3.63
C ILE A 26 -2.04 8.99 2.25
N LEU A 27 -1.10 8.39 1.52
CA LEU A 27 -0.75 8.83 0.18
C LEU A 27 -1.91 8.72 -0.79
N ARG A 28 -2.59 7.57 -0.84
CA ARG A 28 -3.73 7.37 -1.72
C ARG A 28 -4.84 8.36 -1.40
N THR A 29 -5.10 8.64 -0.13
CA THR A 29 -6.05 9.67 0.31
C THR A 29 -5.60 11.07 -0.13
N ALA A 30 -4.33 11.42 0.00
CA ALA A 30 -3.85 12.72 -0.46
C ALA A 30 -4.07 12.92 -1.97
N LEU A 31 -3.96 11.86 -2.77
CA LEU A 31 -4.22 11.91 -4.21
C LEU A 31 -5.70 12.15 -4.59
N THR A 32 -6.64 11.98 -3.66
CA THR A 32 -8.06 12.29 -3.89
C THR A 32 -8.39 13.76 -3.63
N GLU A 33 -7.49 14.51 -3.01
CA GLU A 33 -7.71 15.92 -2.72
C GLU A 33 -7.61 16.76 -3.99
N SER A 34 -8.51 17.73 -4.16
CA SER A 34 -8.56 18.60 -5.34
C SER A 34 -7.26 19.38 -5.57
N ILE A 35 -6.51 19.67 -4.51
CA ILE A 35 -5.19 20.30 -4.60
C ILE A 35 -4.18 19.45 -5.38
N MET A 36 -4.37 18.13 -5.45
CA MET A 36 -3.50 17.21 -6.18
C MET A 36 -3.85 17.10 -7.67
N GLU A 37 -5.05 17.51 -8.10
CA GLU A 37 -5.52 17.39 -9.50
C GLU A 37 -4.51 17.92 -10.54
N PRO A 38 -3.90 19.11 -10.38
CA PRO A 38 -2.94 19.63 -11.36
C PRO A 38 -1.66 18.80 -11.50
N TYR A 39 -1.37 17.96 -10.49
CA TYR A 39 -0.17 17.16 -10.37
C TYR A 39 -0.36 15.70 -10.82
N LEU A 40 -1.60 15.21 -10.92
CA LEU A 40 -1.90 13.82 -11.25
C LEU A 40 -1.27 13.37 -12.59
N ARG A 41 -1.21 14.29 -13.58
CA ARG A 41 -0.55 14.04 -14.89
C ARG A 41 0.97 13.84 -14.83
N PHE A 42 1.60 14.18 -13.71
CA PHE A 42 3.05 14.04 -13.52
C PHE A 42 3.41 12.78 -12.71
N LEU A 43 2.42 12.00 -12.27
CA LEU A 43 2.67 10.79 -11.48
C LEU A 43 3.45 9.76 -12.31
N HIS A 44 4.55 9.29 -11.74
CA HIS A 44 5.48 8.41 -12.43
C HIS A 44 5.57 7.06 -11.74
N THR A 45 6.13 6.99 -10.53
CA THR A 45 6.32 5.72 -9.82
C THR A 45 5.65 5.74 -8.47
N TYR A 46 4.87 4.70 -8.20
CA TYR A 46 4.35 4.40 -6.88
C TYR A 46 5.00 3.13 -6.35
N LEU A 47 5.76 3.25 -5.25
CA LEU A 47 6.36 2.15 -4.53
C LEU A 47 5.65 1.96 -3.19
N SER A 48 4.90 0.88 -3.08
CA SER A 48 4.21 0.50 -1.85
C SER A 48 5.01 -0.55 -1.10
N VAL A 49 5.54 -0.19 0.06
CA VAL A 49 6.23 -1.09 0.99
C VAL A 49 5.28 -1.51 2.11
N SER A 50 4.88 -2.77 2.14
CA SER A 50 3.94 -3.32 3.13
C SER A 50 2.66 -2.47 3.30
N GLY A 51 2.01 -2.07 2.20
CA GLY A 51 0.81 -1.23 2.26
C GLY A 51 -0.48 -2.02 2.57
N PRO A 52 -1.29 -1.68 3.59
CA PRO A 52 -2.51 -2.42 3.91
C PRO A 52 -3.69 -2.04 2.99
N HIS A 53 -3.53 -2.23 1.68
CA HIS A 53 -4.44 -1.72 0.63
C HIS A 53 -5.87 -2.27 0.69
N LEU A 54 -6.03 -3.49 1.17
CA LEU A 54 -7.31 -4.17 1.40
C LEU A 54 -7.63 -4.26 2.91
N GLY A 55 -6.91 -3.48 3.71
CA GLY A 55 -7.00 -3.47 5.17
C GLY A 55 -6.76 -4.85 5.78
N TYR A 56 -7.48 -5.10 6.87
CA TYR A 56 -7.31 -6.27 7.75
C TYR A 56 -8.52 -7.22 7.69
N LEU A 57 -9.36 -7.08 6.67
CA LEU A 57 -10.63 -7.80 6.53
C LEU A 57 -10.43 -9.33 6.57
N TYR A 58 -9.35 -9.84 5.98
CA TYR A 58 -8.95 -11.25 6.01
C TYR A 58 -7.56 -11.45 6.62
N SER A 59 -7.31 -10.93 7.82
CA SER A 59 -6.05 -11.20 8.52
C SER A 59 -6.00 -12.61 9.12
N SER A 60 -4.93 -13.35 8.82
CA SER A 60 -4.62 -14.67 9.41
C SER A 60 -3.95 -14.57 10.78
N ASN A 61 -3.58 -13.37 11.24
CA ASN A 61 -2.65 -13.22 12.35
C ASN A 61 -3.35 -13.29 13.71
N SER A 62 -2.90 -14.24 14.54
CA SER A 62 -3.30 -14.39 15.95
C SER A 62 -3.07 -13.15 16.82
N ILE A 63 -2.30 -12.16 16.36
CA ILE A 63 -2.05 -10.89 17.07
C ILE A 63 -3.35 -10.05 17.19
N PHE A 64 -4.27 -10.18 16.21
CA PHE A 64 -5.60 -9.55 16.28
C PHE A 64 -6.67 -10.50 16.85
N ASN A 65 -6.53 -11.82 16.69
CA ASN A 65 -7.43 -12.79 17.34
C ASN A 65 -7.20 -12.90 18.86
N GLY A 66 -5.99 -12.61 19.34
CA GLY A 66 -5.66 -12.39 20.75
C GLY A 66 -6.05 -10.96 21.17
N GLY A 67 -7.34 -10.65 21.08
CA GLY A 67 -7.95 -9.31 21.17
C GLY A 67 -7.75 -8.51 22.47
N LEU A 68 -6.68 -8.72 23.25
CA LEU A 68 -6.49 -8.08 24.56
C LEU A 68 -5.30 -7.12 24.66
N TRP A 69 -4.37 -7.08 23.69
CA TRP A 69 -3.21 -6.16 23.73
C TRP A 69 -3.38 -4.92 22.83
N LEU A 70 -3.89 -5.07 21.60
CA LEU A 70 -4.19 -3.93 20.70
C LEU A 70 -5.36 -3.07 21.23
N LEU A 71 -6.43 -3.70 21.72
CA LEU A 71 -7.58 -3.00 22.31
C LEU A 71 -7.24 -2.26 23.61
N LYS A 72 -6.12 -2.56 24.29
CA LYS A 72 -5.70 -1.87 25.52
C LYS A 72 -4.80 -0.66 25.29
N LYS A 73 -4.10 -0.58 24.15
CA LYS A 73 -3.23 0.56 23.81
C LYS A 73 -3.85 1.53 22.79
N PHE A 74 -4.83 1.09 21.99
CA PHE A 74 -5.37 1.83 20.84
C PHE A 74 -6.89 2.10 20.88
N LYS A 75 -7.46 2.34 22.07
CA LYS A 75 -8.91 2.65 22.25
C LYS A 75 -9.45 3.91 21.54
N GLY A 76 -8.76 4.49 20.54
CA GLY A 76 -9.25 5.75 19.95
C GLY A 76 -8.58 6.26 18.69
N THR A 77 -7.82 5.47 17.93
CA THR A 77 -7.26 5.95 16.66
C THR A 77 -8.19 5.55 15.52
N GLN A 78 -8.92 6.53 14.96
CA GLN A 78 -9.83 6.38 13.80
C GLN A 78 -9.23 5.54 12.68
N CYS A 79 -7.93 5.67 12.42
CA CYS A 79 -7.23 4.90 11.40
C CYS A 79 -7.27 3.38 11.61
N ILE A 80 -7.25 2.90 12.86
CA ILE A 80 -7.36 1.46 13.15
C ILE A 80 -8.75 0.97 12.81
N HIS A 81 -9.79 1.75 13.13
CA HIS A 81 -11.16 1.41 12.75
C HIS A 81 -11.33 1.34 11.23
N GLN A 82 -10.74 2.27 10.49
CA GLN A 82 -10.73 2.28 9.03
C GLN A 82 -9.97 1.07 8.45
N LEU A 83 -8.83 0.70 9.03
CA LEU A 83 -8.03 -0.45 8.60
C LEU A 83 -8.72 -1.80 8.91
N THR A 84 -9.55 -1.86 9.96
CA THR A 84 -10.28 -3.08 10.37
C THR A 84 -11.74 -3.11 9.92
N PHE A 85 -12.19 -2.13 9.13
CA PHE A 85 -13.58 -2.03 8.65
C PHE A 85 -14.61 -1.95 9.79
N THR A 86 -14.26 -1.25 10.87
CA THR A 86 -15.12 -1.02 12.03
C THR A 86 -15.47 0.46 12.23
N ASP A 87 -15.15 1.30 11.24
CA ASP A 87 -15.50 2.72 11.17
C ASP A 87 -16.95 2.96 10.70
N ASP A 88 -17.59 1.95 10.09
CA ASP A 88 -19.00 1.98 9.69
C ASP A 88 -19.62 0.57 9.82
N PRO A 89 -20.89 0.41 10.25
CA PRO A 89 -21.58 -0.88 10.28
C PRO A 89 -21.80 -1.50 8.89
N ASP A 90 -21.91 -0.70 7.83
CA ASP A 90 -21.95 -1.20 6.46
C ASP A 90 -20.56 -1.14 5.83
N LEU A 91 -20.03 -2.30 5.45
CA LEU A 91 -18.71 -2.41 4.80
C LEU A 91 -18.59 -1.51 3.56
N GLN A 92 -19.67 -1.29 2.80
CA GLN A 92 -19.67 -0.42 1.62
C GLN A 92 -19.58 1.08 1.96
N ASN A 93 -19.79 1.45 3.23
CA ASN A 93 -19.65 2.81 3.71
C ASN A 93 -18.32 3.05 4.43
N THR A 94 -17.53 2.01 4.69
CA THR A 94 -16.22 2.12 5.32
C THR A 94 -15.25 2.93 4.45
N PHE A 95 -14.31 3.58 5.12
CA PHE A 95 -13.32 4.44 4.48
C PHE A 95 -12.50 3.70 3.42
N LEU A 96 -11.98 2.51 3.72
CA LEU A 96 -11.15 1.77 2.76
C LEU A 96 -11.94 1.28 1.54
N TYR A 97 -13.22 0.93 1.71
CA TYR A 97 -14.09 0.62 0.57
C TYR A 97 -14.27 1.84 -0.33
N LYS A 98 -14.58 3.01 0.24
CA LYS A 98 -14.69 4.25 -0.54
C LYS A 98 -13.37 4.58 -1.23
N LEU A 99 -12.24 4.44 -0.55
CA LEU A 99 -10.92 4.69 -1.12
C LEU A 99 -10.54 3.71 -2.25
N SER A 100 -11.07 2.48 -2.29
CA SER A 100 -10.83 1.57 -3.43
C SER A 100 -11.48 2.07 -4.72
N LYS A 101 -12.60 2.78 -4.61
CA LYS A 101 -13.33 3.38 -5.74
C LYS A 101 -12.64 4.62 -6.31
N GLU A 102 -11.75 5.24 -5.53
CA GLU A 102 -11.03 6.46 -5.92
C GLU A 102 -9.85 6.17 -6.84
N ARG A 103 -9.63 7.06 -7.82
CA ARG A 103 -8.63 6.97 -8.89
C ARG A 103 -7.22 7.32 -8.41
N THR A 104 -6.70 6.50 -7.52
CA THR A 104 -5.43 6.73 -6.81
C THR A 104 -4.24 5.99 -7.43
N LEU A 105 -4.49 5.04 -8.33
CA LEU A 105 -3.46 4.22 -8.96
C LEU A 105 -3.37 4.43 -10.48
N GLU A 106 -4.47 4.80 -11.14
CA GLU A 106 -4.58 4.84 -12.61
C GLU A 106 -3.62 5.84 -13.29
N ASN A 107 -3.11 6.82 -12.57
CA ASN A 107 -2.24 7.86 -13.13
C ASN A 107 -0.73 7.53 -13.03
N PHE A 108 -0.35 6.49 -12.29
CA PHE A 108 1.07 6.09 -12.17
C PHE A 108 1.54 5.22 -13.34
N ARG A 109 2.70 5.54 -13.91
CA ARG A 109 3.33 4.70 -14.94
C ARG A 109 3.90 3.40 -14.38
N ASN A 110 4.44 3.44 -13.17
CA ASN A 110 5.04 2.29 -12.51
C ASN A 110 4.37 2.08 -11.16
N ILE A 111 3.86 0.89 -10.91
CA ILE A 111 3.27 0.50 -9.63
C ILE A 111 4.01 -0.73 -9.14
N ILE A 112 4.70 -0.59 -8.01
CA ILE A 112 5.56 -1.61 -7.44
C ILE A 112 5.07 -1.91 -6.02
N LEU A 113 4.67 -3.14 -5.78
CA LEU A 113 4.21 -3.60 -4.47
C LEU A 113 5.28 -4.50 -3.85
N LEU A 114 5.90 -4.04 -2.77
CA LEU A 114 6.84 -4.81 -1.98
C LEU A 114 6.10 -5.42 -0.79
N SER A 115 6.18 -6.74 -0.67
CA SER A 115 5.55 -7.50 0.40
C SER A 115 6.52 -8.50 1.00
N SER A 116 6.35 -8.81 2.28
CA SER A 116 7.05 -9.93 2.91
C SER A 116 6.03 -10.89 3.49
N PRO A 117 6.12 -12.21 3.20
CA PRO A 117 5.29 -13.20 3.88
C PRO A 117 5.62 -13.31 5.38
N GLN A 118 6.74 -12.73 5.82
CA GLN A 118 7.18 -12.67 7.22
C GLN A 118 6.63 -11.44 7.96
N ASP A 119 5.95 -10.51 7.26
CA ASP A 119 5.32 -9.34 7.88
C ASP A 119 4.11 -9.78 8.70
N GLY A 120 4.23 -9.68 10.03
CA GLY A 120 3.17 -10.03 10.96
C GLY A 120 2.20 -8.88 11.24
N TYR A 121 2.47 -7.67 10.74
CA TYR A 121 1.64 -6.50 10.92
C TYR A 121 0.64 -6.37 9.79
N VAL A 122 1.10 -6.31 8.55
CA VAL A 122 0.23 -6.10 7.40
C VAL A 122 -0.10 -7.43 6.74
N PRO A 123 -1.40 -7.78 6.53
CA PRO A 123 -1.75 -9.02 5.87
C PRO A 123 -1.09 -9.10 4.49
N TYR A 124 -0.39 -10.20 4.23
CA TYR A 124 0.42 -10.37 3.02
C TYR A 124 -0.36 -10.13 1.71
N HIS A 125 -1.57 -10.67 1.60
CA HIS A 125 -2.43 -10.46 0.43
C HIS A 125 -2.85 -8.98 0.27
N SER A 126 -3.00 -8.25 1.37
CA SER A 126 -3.34 -6.83 1.39
C SER A 126 -2.17 -5.98 0.86
N ALA A 127 -0.94 -6.29 1.30
CA ALA A 127 0.29 -5.69 0.76
C ALA A 127 0.46 -5.88 -0.75
N ARG A 128 -0.06 -7.00 -1.27
CA ARG A 128 0.06 -7.40 -2.67
C ARG A 128 -1.10 -6.95 -3.55
N MET A 129 -2.17 -6.41 -2.98
CA MET A 129 -3.46 -6.25 -3.68
C MET A 129 -3.82 -7.55 -4.39
N ASP A 130 -3.96 -8.64 -3.62
CA ASP A 130 -4.14 -9.98 -4.15
C ASP A 130 -5.24 -10.74 -3.41
N MET A 131 -5.74 -11.79 -4.04
CA MET A 131 -6.74 -12.67 -3.43
C MET A 131 -6.08 -13.55 -2.36
N CYS A 132 -6.80 -13.86 -1.29
CA CYS A 132 -6.36 -14.85 -0.30
C CYS A 132 -7.30 -16.06 -0.27
N THR A 133 -6.80 -17.19 0.22
CA THR A 133 -7.58 -18.44 0.31
C THR A 133 -8.87 -18.26 1.11
N ALA A 134 -8.80 -17.53 2.24
CA ALA A 134 -9.96 -17.25 3.07
C ALA A 134 -11.04 -16.46 2.32
N ALA A 135 -10.65 -15.42 1.56
CA ALA A 135 -11.59 -14.65 0.75
C ALA A 135 -12.15 -15.46 -0.42
N SER A 136 -11.34 -16.31 -1.06
CA SER A 136 -11.80 -17.14 -2.20
C SER A 136 -12.85 -18.18 -1.85
N ALA A 137 -12.89 -18.60 -0.59
CA ALA A 137 -13.89 -19.52 -0.07
C ALA A 137 -15.07 -18.82 0.61
N ASP A 138 -15.08 -17.49 0.68
CA ASP A 138 -16.10 -16.71 1.39
C ASP A 138 -17.12 -16.09 0.41
N TYR A 139 -18.32 -16.68 0.39
CA TYR A 139 -19.44 -16.22 -0.44
C TYR A 139 -20.38 -15.23 0.27
N SER A 140 -20.04 -14.81 1.49
CA SER A 140 -20.83 -13.83 2.26
C SER A 140 -20.71 -12.41 1.71
N LYS A 141 -21.46 -11.46 2.31
CA LYS A 141 -21.33 -10.02 1.99
C LYS A 141 -19.88 -9.54 2.16
N LYS A 142 -19.16 -10.06 3.15
CA LYS A 142 -17.76 -9.73 3.43
C LYS A 142 -16.85 -10.10 2.26
N GLY A 143 -16.97 -11.33 1.74
CA GLY A 143 -16.17 -11.81 0.62
C GLY A 143 -16.45 -11.06 -0.67
N LYS A 144 -17.72 -10.74 -0.92
CA LYS A 144 -18.14 -9.90 -2.05
C LYS A 144 -17.51 -8.50 -1.98
N VAL A 145 -17.60 -7.84 -0.83
CA VAL A 145 -17.02 -6.50 -0.64
C VAL A 145 -15.50 -6.51 -0.81
N PHE A 146 -14.80 -7.50 -0.27
CA PHE A 146 -13.36 -7.64 -0.47
C PHE A 146 -13.00 -7.81 -1.94
N LEU A 147 -13.73 -8.67 -2.66
CA LEU A 147 -13.51 -8.90 -4.09
C LEU A 147 -13.81 -7.65 -4.92
N GLU A 148 -14.86 -6.90 -4.59
CA GLU A 148 -15.15 -5.59 -5.21
C GLU A 148 -13.97 -4.64 -5.04
N MET A 149 -13.47 -4.47 -3.81
CA MET A 149 -12.32 -3.59 -3.55
C MET A 149 -11.07 -4.03 -4.29
N LEU A 150 -10.78 -5.34 -4.29
CA LEU A 150 -9.65 -5.90 -5.03
C LEU A 150 -9.77 -5.61 -6.52
N ASN A 151 -10.95 -5.83 -7.10
CA ASN A 151 -11.20 -5.55 -8.51
C ASN A 151 -11.06 -4.04 -8.81
N ASP A 152 -11.59 -3.16 -7.96
CA ASP A 152 -11.43 -1.71 -8.16
C ASP A 152 -9.95 -1.29 -8.24
N LEU A 153 -9.10 -1.83 -7.36
CA LEU A 153 -7.67 -1.56 -7.39
C LEU A 153 -7.00 -2.12 -8.65
N MET A 154 -7.34 -3.37 -9.01
CA MET A 154 -6.77 -4.04 -10.17
C MET A 154 -7.21 -3.41 -11.48
N ASP A 155 -8.45 -2.91 -11.57
CA ASP A 155 -8.99 -2.23 -12.73
C ASP A 155 -8.29 -0.90 -12.96
N GLN A 156 -7.97 -0.15 -11.89
CA GLN A 156 -7.13 1.05 -11.99
C GLN A 156 -5.72 0.74 -12.50
N ILE A 157 -5.10 -0.32 -12.00
CA ILE A 157 -3.76 -0.76 -12.46
C ILE A 157 -3.81 -1.17 -13.94
N ARG A 158 -4.91 -1.78 -14.38
CA ARG A 158 -5.11 -2.22 -15.77
C ARG A 158 -5.71 -1.15 -16.68
N ALA A 159 -6.02 0.03 -16.15
CA ALA A 159 -6.66 1.10 -16.89
C ALA A 159 -5.81 1.48 -18.11
N PRO A 160 -6.44 1.70 -19.28
CA PRO A 160 -5.73 2.09 -20.50
C PRO A 160 -4.86 3.32 -20.26
N SER A 161 -3.64 3.29 -20.79
CA SER A 161 -2.71 4.40 -20.76
C SER A 161 -2.09 4.59 -22.14
N SER A 162 -1.71 5.82 -22.47
CA SER A 162 -1.01 6.15 -23.71
C SER A 162 0.37 5.52 -23.80
N GLU A 163 0.95 5.15 -22.65
CA GLU A 163 2.26 4.53 -22.55
C GLU A 163 2.17 3.24 -21.75
N HIS A 164 3.19 2.38 -21.92
CA HIS A 164 3.27 1.13 -21.22
C HIS A 164 3.36 1.34 -19.71
N ARG A 165 2.40 0.76 -18.96
CA ARG A 165 2.40 0.77 -17.49
C ARG A 165 3.10 -0.47 -16.97
N VAL A 166 4.05 -0.29 -16.06
CA VAL A 166 4.70 -1.37 -15.33
C VAL A 166 3.93 -1.65 -14.05
N PHE A 167 3.53 -2.90 -13.85
CA PHE A 167 3.02 -3.40 -12.57
C PHE A 167 3.88 -4.56 -12.10
N MET A 168 4.45 -4.44 -10.90
CA MET A 168 5.34 -5.43 -10.32
C MET A 168 4.97 -5.73 -8.87
N ARG A 169 4.94 -7.01 -8.52
CA ARG A 169 4.86 -7.49 -7.13
C ARG A 169 6.19 -8.14 -6.79
N CYS A 170 6.86 -7.67 -5.74
CA CYS A 170 8.12 -8.24 -5.28
C CYS A 170 7.96 -8.80 -3.88
N ASP A 171 8.41 -10.04 -3.73
CA ASP A 171 8.47 -10.70 -2.44
C ASP A 171 9.84 -10.59 -1.83
N VAL A 172 9.84 -10.11 -0.59
CA VAL A 172 11.06 -9.85 0.17
C VAL A 172 11.08 -10.81 1.34
N ASN A 173 12.06 -11.69 1.32
CA ASN A 173 12.33 -12.63 2.39
C ASN A 173 13.60 -12.17 3.11
N PHE A 174 13.44 -11.76 4.36
CA PHE A 174 14.54 -11.35 5.22
C PHE A 174 15.18 -12.58 5.87
N ASP A 175 16.51 -12.58 5.93
CA ASP A 175 17.24 -13.61 6.66
C ASP A 175 17.17 -13.33 8.17
N VAL A 176 16.07 -13.76 8.76
CA VAL A 176 15.82 -13.69 10.20
C VAL A 176 16.59 -14.74 11.00
N SER A 177 17.40 -15.60 10.37
CA SER A 177 18.16 -16.65 11.08
C SER A 177 19.26 -16.08 11.98
N MET A 178 19.80 -14.91 11.63
CA MET A 178 20.83 -14.18 12.37
C MET A 178 20.27 -13.29 13.49
N GLN A 179 18.97 -12.95 13.43
CA GLN A 179 18.28 -12.22 14.49
C GLN A 179 17.89 -13.22 15.57
N GLY A 180 18.66 -13.31 16.66
CA GLY A 180 18.37 -14.19 17.80
C GLY A 180 16.89 -14.12 18.20
N ARG A 181 16.31 -15.27 18.61
CA ARG A 181 14.87 -15.46 18.89
C ARG A 181 14.33 -14.43 19.90
N ASN A 182 13.98 -13.25 19.42
CA ASN A 182 13.39 -12.17 20.18
C ASN A 182 11.90 -12.10 19.84
N LEU A 183 11.10 -11.59 20.79
CA LEU A 183 9.64 -11.43 20.60
C LEU A 183 9.30 -10.63 19.33
N ASN A 184 10.16 -9.69 18.92
CA ASN A 184 10.00 -8.92 17.68
C ASN A 184 10.08 -9.77 16.40
N THR A 185 10.89 -10.83 16.39
CA THR A 185 11.04 -11.76 15.26
C THR A 185 9.85 -12.72 15.20
N ILE A 186 9.30 -13.11 16.36
CA ILE A 186 8.12 -13.99 16.48
C ILE A 186 6.83 -13.27 16.07
N ILE A 187 6.74 -11.96 16.32
CA ILE A 187 5.58 -11.14 15.99
C ILE A 187 5.60 -10.68 14.51
N GLY A 188 6.69 -10.92 13.78
CA GLY A 188 6.86 -10.42 12.41
C GLY A 188 7.08 -8.89 12.34
N ARG A 189 7.40 -8.26 13.49
CA ARG A 189 7.75 -6.84 13.59
C ARG A 189 9.09 -6.54 12.94
N ALA A 190 10.03 -7.49 13.06
CA ALA A 190 11.33 -7.40 12.44
C ALA A 190 11.17 -7.18 10.93
N ALA A 191 10.51 -8.09 10.21
CA ALA A 191 10.29 -7.96 8.77
C ALA A 191 9.57 -6.65 8.37
N HIS A 192 8.60 -6.18 9.16
CA HIS A 192 7.90 -4.91 8.89
C HIS A 192 8.81 -3.68 8.96
N ILE A 193 9.78 -3.68 9.89
CA ILE A 193 10.75 -2.59 10.10
C ILE A 193 11.99 -2.75 9.20
N GLU A 194 12.39 -3.99 8.92
CA GLU A 194 13.61 -4.34 8.19
C GLU A 194 13.60 -3.85 6.74
N PHE A 195 12.40 -3.66 6.17
CA PHE A 195 12.21 -2.93 4.91
C PHE A 195 12.85 -1.53 4.89
N LEU A 196 12.88 -0.84 6.04
CA LEU A 196 13.43 0.51 6.18
C LEU A 196 14.85 0.53 6.74
N GLU A 197 15.21 -0.45 7.56
CA GLU A 197 16.53 -0.50 8.23
C GLU A 197 17.62 -1.19 7.38
N THR A 198 17.22 -1.94 6.34
CA THR A 198 18.19 -2.66 5.50
C THR A 198 18.65 -1.79 4.33
N ASP A 199 19.78 -1.10 4.52
CA ASP A 199 20.47 -0.35 3.45
C ASP A 199 20.67 -1.17 2.18
N ILE A 200 20.93 -2.48 2.32
CA ILE A 200 21.12 -3.40 1.20
C ILE A 200 19.85 -3.51 0.36
N PHE A 201 18.67 -3.52 0.99
CA PHE A 201 17.40 -3.61 0.29
C PHE A 201 17.10 -2.33 -0.49
N ALA A 202 17.30 -1.17 0.15
CA ALA A 202 17.16 0.13 -0.52
C ALA A 202 18.14 0.27 -1.70
N LYS A 203 19.41 -0.08 -1.50
CA LYS A 203 20.45 -0.09 -2.55
C LYS A 203 20.10 -1.06 -3.68
N PHE A 204 19.64 -2.26 -3.34
CA PHE A 204 19.19 -3.26 -4.32
C PHE A 204 18.09 -2.69 -5.20
N LEU A 205 17.07 -2.07 -4.63
CA LEU A 205 15.95 -1.51 -5.39
C LEU A 205 16.41 -0.36 -6.29
N MET A 206 17.21 0.57 -5.76
CA MET A 206 17.69 1.73 -6.49
C MET A 206 18.67 1.37 -7.61
N TRP A 207 19.53 0.36 -7.42
CA TRP A 207 20.52 -0.06 -8.41
C TRP A 207 20.00 -1.06 -9.42
N SER A 208 19.07 -1.94 -9.03
CA SER A 208 18.53 -2.96 -9.93
C SER A 208 17.43 -2.41 -10.83
N PHE A 209 16.74 -1.35 -10.39
CA PHE A 209 15.62 -0.76 -11.13
C PHE A 209 15.78 0.77 -11.32
N PRO A 210 16.91 1.25 -11.86
CA PRO A 210 17.17 2.68 -12.00
C PRO A 210 16.12 3.37 -12.89
N ASP A 211 15.59 2.67 -13.90
CA ASP A 211 14.61 3.20 -14.84
C ASP A 211 13.22 3.43 -14.20
N LEU A 212 12.95 2.81 -13.05
CA LEU A 212 11.74 3.09 -12.26
C LEU A 212 11.85 4.41 -11.50
N PHE A 213 13.05 5.00 -11.36
CA PHE A 213 13.28 6.21 -10.56
C PHE A 213 13.96 7.36 -11.33
N ARG A 214 14.40 7.14 -12.57
CA ARG A 214 14.96 8.15 -13.49
C ARG A 214 13.90 8.75 -14.41
#